data_AF-A0A9X7P7I8-F1
#
_entry.id   AF-A0A9X7P7I8-F1
#
_cell.length_a   1.000
_cell.length_b   1.000
_cell.length_c   1.000
_cell.angle_alpha   90.00
_cell.angle_beta   90.00
_cell.angle_gamma   90.00
#
_symmetry.space_group_name_H-M   'P 1'
#
loop_
_entity.id
_entity.type
_entity.pdbx_description
1 polymer ?
#
loop_
_entity_poly.entity_id
_entity_poly.type
_entity_poly.pdbx_seq_one_letter_code
_entity_poly.pdbx_strand_id
1 'polypeptide(L)' 'MTAREQALNKYVIDTNIIIDTMQGVAEAVNFMEKVEVEEVQVFYSVIVEAELFSSHLLTEEDIDRRGY' A
#
# COMPACT_ATOMS: atom_id res chain seq x y z
N MET A 1 4.53 24.95 19.27
CA MET A 1 4.98 23.66 18.71
C MET A 1 5.75 22.95 19.81
N THR A 2 5.18 21.89 20.37
CA THR A 2 5.83 21.10 21.43
C THR A 2 6.77 20.08 20.79
N ALA A 3 7.74 19.58 21.53
CA ALA A 3 8.69 18.52 21.10
C ALA A 3 8.02 17.21 20.61
N ARG A 4 6.68 17.14 20.58
CA ARG A 4 5.87 16.03 20.07
C ARG A 4 5.72 16.00 18.55
N GLU A 5 6.12 17.05 17.84
CA GLU A 5 6.24 17.02 16.37
C GLU A 5 7.62 16.50 15.93
N GLN A 6 8.23 15.62 16.71
CA GLN A 6 9.33 14.79 16.20
C GLN A 6 8.80 14.04 14.99
N ALA A 7 9.48 14.20 13.85
CA ALA A 7 9.03 13.79 12.54
C ALA A 7 8.82 12.27 12.49
N LEU A 8 7.62 11.80 12.88
CA LEU A 8 7.15 10.49 12.45
C LEU A 8 7.16 10.51 10.93
N ASN A 9 7.87 9.55 10.33
CA ASN A 9 7.75 9.31 8.91
C ASN A 9 6.28 9.04 8.58
N LYS A 10 5.81 9.54 7.45
CA LYS A 10 4.43 9.38 7.01
C LYS A 10 4.44 8.75 5.63
N TYR A 11 3.76 7.62 5.48
CA TYR A 11 3.62 6.93 4.20
C TYR A 11 2.16 6.94 3.75
N VAL A 12 1.95 7.18 2.47
CA VAL A 12 0.72 6.83 1.77
C VAL A 12 1.01 5.55 1.02
N ILE A 13 0.31 4.47 1.34
CA ILE A 13 0.56 3.14 0.76
C ILE A 13 -0.24 3.02 -0.52
N ASP A 14 0.43 2.62 -1.60
CA ASP A 14 -0.18 2.34 -2.89
C ASP A 14 -0.84 0.96 -2.91
N THR A 15 -1.82 0.79 -3.79
CA THR A 15 -2.57 -0.47 -3.94
C THR A 15 -1.65 -1.65 -4.28
N ASN A 16 -0.63 -1.45 -5.12
CA ASN A 16 0.26 -2.53 -5.51
C ASN A 16 1.06 -3.08 -4.32
N ILE A 17 1.50 -2.22 -3.41
CA ILE A 17 2.21 -2.67 -2.20
C ILE A 17 1.32 -3.58 -1.35
N ILE A 18 0.03 -3.26 -1.24
CA ILE A 18 -0.93 -4.09 -0.50
C ILE A 18 -1.13 -5.45 -1.19
N ILE A 19 -1.33 -5.44 -2.52
CA ILE A 19 -1.51 -6.66 -3.31
C ILE A 19 -0.27 -7.55 -3.23
N ASP A 20 0.92 -6.97 -3.43
CA ASP A 20 2.20 -7.67 -3.39
C ASP A 20 2.47 -8.26 -1.99
N THR A 21 2.14 -7.53 -0.92
CA THR A 21 2.19 -8.06 0.45
C THR A 21 1.25 -9.25 0.63
N MET A 22 0.00 -9.17 0.13
CA MET A 22 -0.96 -10.27 0.20
C MET A 22 -0.54 -11.49 -0.62
N GLN A 23 0.20 -11.29 -1.72
CA GLN A 23 0.76 -12.35 -2.56
C GLN A 23 2.06 -12.95 -2.00
N GLY A 24 2.63 -12.35 -0.94
CA GLY A 24 3.86 -12.82 -0.30
C GLY A 24 5.14 -12.39 -1.03
N VAL A 25 5.11 -11.32 -1.82
CA VAL A 25 6.30 -10.73 -2.44
C VAL A 25 7.22 -10.21 -1.34
N ALA A 26 8.44 -10.74 -1.27
CA ALA A 26 9.33 -10.58 -0.13
C ALA A 26 9.67 -9.12 0.17
N GLU A 27 9.89 -8.30 -0.85
CA GLU A 27 10.21 -6.89 -0.72
C GLU A 27 9.05 -6.08 -0.11
N ALA A 28 7.82 -6.36 -0.55
CA ALA A 28 6.62 -5.69 -0.05
C ALA A 28 6.30 -6.13 1.39
N VAL A 29 6.44 -7.43 1.71
CA VAL A 29 6.29 -7.94 3.07
C VAL A 29 7.32 -7.30 4.00
N ASN A 30 8.61 -7.33 3.64
CA ASN A 30 9.69 -6.74 4.44
C ASN A 30 9.50 -5.23 4.65
N PHE A 31 8.96 -4.52 3.67
CA PHE A 31 8.64 -3.10 3.81
C PHE A 31 7.51 -2.89 4.81
N MET A 32 6.40 -3.62 4.67
CA MET A 32 5.25 -3.49 5.56
C MET A 32 5.56 -3.89 7.01
N GLU A 33 6.38 -4.93 7.23
CA GLU A 33 6.86 -5.32 8.56
C GLU A 33 7.70 -4.21 9.22
N LYS A 34 8.59 -3.55 8.46
CA LYS A 34 9.37 -2.40 8.98
C LYS A 34 8.47 -1.24 9.37
N VAL A 35 7.48 -0.93 8.53
CA VAL A 35 6.52 0.15 8.77
C VAL A 35 5.62 -0.14 9.98
N GLU A 36 5.29 -1.41 10.25
CA GLU A 36 4.53 -1.82 11.44
C GLU A 36 5.33 -1.68 12.74
N VAL A 37 6.63 -2.01 12.71
CA VAL A 37 7.50 -1.98 13.89
C VAL A 37 7.97 -0.57 14.24
N GLU A 38 8.14 0.30 13.25
CA GLU A 38 8.55 1.69 13.45
C GLU A 38 7.33 2.56 13.89
N GLU A 39 7.54 3.59 14.72
CA GLU A 39 6.50 4.60 15.01
C GLU A 39 6.26 5.46 13.77
N VAL A 40 5.55 4.92 12.78
CA VAL A 40 5.28 5.54 11.48
C VAL A 40 3.77 5.73 11.32
N GLN A 41 3.37 6.82 10.67
CA GLN A 41 1.97 7.03 10.35
C GLN A 41 1.66 6.53 8.93
N VAL A 42 0.79 5.53 8.84
CA VAL A 42 0.36 4.93 7.58
C VAL A 42 -1.01 5.46 7.18
N PHE A 43 -1.15 5.85 5.92
CA PHE A 43 -2.39 6.31 5.33
C PHE A 43 -2.73 5.50 4.08
N TYR A 44 -4.02 5.25 3.89
CA TYR A 44 -4.58 4.70 2.66
C TYR A 44 -5.50 5.75 2.04
N SER A 45 -5.40 5.93 0.73
CA SER A 45 -6.32 6.81 0.00
C SER A 45 -7.65 6.10 -0.22
N VAL A 46 -8.76 6.85 -0.29
CA VAL A 46 -10.05 6.32 -0.77
C VAL A 46 -9.97 5.73 -2.18
N ILE A 47 -8.98 6.15 -2.97
CA ILE A 47 -8.69 5.58 -4.29
C ILE A 47 -8.15 4.14 -4.14
N VAL A 48 -7.26 3.91 -3.16
CA VAL A 48 -6.69 2.59 -2.88
C VAL A 48 -7.79 1.62 -2.46
N GLU A 49 -8.71 2.06 -1.60
CA GLU A 49 -9.89 1.26 -1.26
C GLU A 49 -10.71 0.90 -2.51
N ALA A 50 -11.02 1.89 -3.36
CA ALA A 50 -11.77 1.65 -4.59
C ALA A 50 -11.06 0.66 -5.53
N GLU A 51 -9.74 0.77 -5.66
CA GLU A 51 -8.94 -0.16 -6.48
C GLU A 51 -8.98 -1.58 -5.92
N LEU A 52 -8.78 -1.76 -4.61
CA LEU A 52 -8.88 -3.08 -3.96
C LEU A 52 -10.29 -3.68 -4.11
N PHE A 53 -11.34 -2.89 -3.93
CA PHE A 53 -12.71 -3.32 -4.19
C PHE A 53 -12.99 -3.61 -5.67
N SER A 54 -12.26 -3.01 -6.61
CA SER A 54 -12.42 -3.31 -8.04
C SER A 54 -11.49 -4.42 -8.53
N SER A 55 -10.47 -4.80 -7.76
CA SER A 55 -9.41 -5.71 -8.20
C SER A 55 -9.91 -7.09 -8.60
N HIS A 56 -10.96 -7.59 -7.94
CA HIS A 56 -11.63 -8.85 -8.27
C HIS A 56 -12.60 -8.75 -9.46
N LEU A 57 -12.82 -7.55 -9.99
CA LEU A 57 -13.64 -7.26 -11.17
C LEU A 57 -12.80 -6.95 -12.41
N LEU A 58 -11.47 -6.89 -12.28
CA LEU A 58 -10.57 -6.73 -13.41
C LEU A 58 -10.57 -8.03 -14.20
N THR A 59 -11.14 -7.99 -15.39
CA THR A 59 -11.16 -9.11 -16.32
C THR A 59 -9.79 -9.27 -16.99
N GLU A 60 -9.50 -10.42 -17.60
CA GLU A 60 -8.24 -10.61 -18.36
C GLU A 60 -8.05 -9.52 -19.45
N GLU A 61 -9.14 -8.97 -20.00
CA GLU A 61 -9.12 -7.83 -20.94
C GLU A 61 -8.64 -6.50 -20.31
N ASP A 62 -8.86 -6.29 -19.01
CA ASP A 62 -8.41 -5.09 -18.31
C ASP A 62 -6.91 -5.13 -17.97
N ILE A 63 -6.36 -6.34 -17.82
CA ILE A 63 -4.95 -6.60 -17.57
C ILE A 63 -4.13 -6.34 -18.84
N ASP A 64 -4.58 -6.88 -19.99
CA ASP A 64 -3.90 -6.76 -21.29
C ASP A 64 -3.81 -5.30 -21.79
N ARG A 65 -4.81 -4.47 -21.46
CA ARG A 65 -4.82 -3.04 -21.82
C ARG A 65 -3.88 -2.15 -21.00
N ARG A 66 -3.42 -2.62 -19.83
CA ARG A 66 -2.55 -1.84 -18.94
C ARG A 66 -1.05 -2.15 -19.12
N GLY A 67 -0.71 -3.16 -19.93
CA GLY A 67 0.68 -3.45 -20.32
C GLY A 67 1.57 -3.92 -19.16
N TYR A 68 1.01 -4.72 -18.25
CA TYR A 68 1.78 -5.45 -17.23
C TYR A 68 2.37 -6.75 -17.82
#